data_AF-A0A151RVQ8-F1
#
_entry.id   AF-A0A151RVQ8-F1
#
_cell.length_a   1.000
_cell.length_b   1.000
_cell.length_c   1.000
_cell.angle_alpha   90.00
_cell.angle_beta   90.00
_cell.angle_gamma   90.00
#
_symmetry.space_group_name_H-M   'P 1'
#
loop_
_entity.id
_entity.type
_entity.pdbx_description
1 polymer ?
#
loop_
_entity_poly.entity_id
_entity_poly.type
_entity_poly.pdbx_seq_one_letter_code
_entity_poly.pdbx_strand_id
1 'polypeptide(L)'
;MPHPQPYHLQSINKDGDIVVSQQVKVKFSIGKYEDQVLCDIVPTKSCHILLGIPWQFEKKTKHNGLTNEITFTHKENKFVLYPLSPQQVVEDQAQMKTKRKKEKEKNKSICLGKS
;
A
#
# COMPACT_ATOMS: atom_id res chain seq x y z
N MET A 1 -5.69 14.91 3.90
CA MET A 1 -6.97 15.58 4.21
C MET A 1 -7.47 15.07 5.56
N PRO A 2 -8.07 15.91 6.41
CA PRO A 2 -8.61 15.47 7.69
C PRO A 2 -9.63 14.33 7.50
N HIS A 3 -9.55 13.30 8.35
CA HIS A 3 -10.54 12.22 8.34
C HIS A 3 -11.86 12.76 8.95
N PRO A 4 -13.02 12.52 8.33
CA PRO A 4 -14.30 13.05 8.82
C PRO A 4 -14.68 12.55 10.22
N GLN A 5 -14.23 11.34 10.57
CA GLN A 5 -14.43 10.73 11.89
C GLN A 5 -13.14 10.03 12.36
N PRO A 6 -12.20 10.73 13.00
CA PRO A 6 -10.96 10.12 13.49
C PRO A 6 -11.23 8.99 14.49
N TYR A 7 -10.41 7.94 14.47
CA TYR A 7 -10.62 6.77 15.33
C TYR A 7 -9.31 6.12 15.79
N HIS A 8 -9.40 5.33 16.86
CA HIS A 8 -8.28 4.57 17.41
C HIS A 8 -8.18 3.20 16.73
N LEU A 9 -6.98 2.85 16.25
CA LEU A 9 -6.68 1.61 15.57
C LEU A 9 -5.72 0.77 16.44
N GLN A 10 -6.30 -0.17 17.19
CA GLN A 10 -5.56 -1.03 18.13
C GLN A 10 -4.97 -2.29 17.49
N SER A 11 -5.38 -2.64 16.26
CA SER A 11 -5.04 -3.93 15.64
C SER A 11 -3.64 -4.00 15.01
N ILE A 12 -2.93 -2.88 14.84
CA ILE A 12 -1.69 -2.83 14.01
C ILE A 12 -0.40 -2.63 14.84
N ASN A 13 -0.43 -1.98 16.00
CA ASN A 13 0.77 -1.78 16.85
C ASN A 13 0.59 -2.39 18.24
N LYS A 14 1.67 -2.98 18.78
CA LYS A 14 1.72 -3.52 20.14
C LYS A 14 2.01 -2.45 21.22
N ASP A 15 2.49 -1.27 20.82
CA ASP A 15 3.14 -0.29 21.69
C ASP A 15 2.37 1.03 21.89
N GLY A 16 1.09 1.12 21.47
CA GLY A 16 0.26 2.29 21.74
C GLY A 16 -0.97 2.44 20.86
N ASP A 17 -1.88 3.32 21.27
CA ASP A 17 -3.08 3.70 20.50
C ASP A 17 -2.68 4.49 19.25
N ILE A 18 -2.83 3.88 18.07
CA ILE A 18 -2.68 4.60 16.80
C ILE A 18 -3.97 5.37 16.53
N VAL A 19 -3.89 6.68 16.30
CA VAL A 19 -5.05 7.47 15.87
C VAL A 19 -5.00 7.68 14.36
N VAL A 20 -6.01 7.18 13.65
CA VAL A 20 -6.25 7.49 12.24
C VAL A 20 -7.01 8.80 12.18
N SER A 21 -6.33 9.87 11.79
CA SER A 21 -6.89 11.23 11.73
C SER A 21 -6.84 11.85 10.34
N GLN A 22 -6.22 11.17 9.37
CA GLN A 22 -6.01 11.68 8.03
C GLN A 22 -6.31 10.63 6.97
N GLN A 23 -6.75 11.11 5.82
CA GLN A 23 -6.93 10.33 4.60
C GLN A 23 -6.16 10.95 3.43
N VAL A 24 -5.90 10.15 2.41
CA VAL A 24 -5.27 10.58 1.16
C VAL A 24 -5.82 9.79 0.00
N LYS A 25 -6.05 10.45 -1.14
CA LYS A 25 -6.34 9.75 -2.39
C LYS A 25 -5.03 9.25 -2.99
N VAL A 26 -4.86 7.94 -3.10
CA VAL A 26 -3.68 7.32 -3.67
C VAL A 26 -4.02 6.77 -5.05
N LYS A 27 -3.30 7.25 -6.07
CA LYS A 27 -3.28 6.61 -7.39
C LYS A 27 -2.25 5.50 -7.36
N PHE A 28 -2.62 4.31 -7.79
CA PHE A 28 -1.73 3.16 -7.82
C PHE A 28 -2.02 2.27 -9.03
N SER A 29 -1.05 1.43 -9.36
CA SER A 29 -1.18 0.43 -10.41
C SER A 29 -0.67 -0.94 -9.94
N ILE A 30 -1.29 -1.99 -10.44
CA ILE A 30 -0.88 -3.39 -10.24
C ILE A 30 -0.87 -4.07 -11.60
N GLY A 31 0.31 -4.19 -12.21
CA GLY A 31 0.42 -4.62 -13.61
C GLY A 31 -0.33 -3.64 -14.52
N LYS A 32 -1.37 -4.12 -15.20
CA LYS A 32 -2.23 -3.32 -16.10
C LYS A 32 -3.44 -2.68 -15.41
N TYR A 33 -3.69 -3.02 -14.14
CA TYR A 33 -4.76 -2.40 -13.37
C TYR A 33 -4.30 -1.05 -12.84
N GLU A 34 -5.12 -0.03 -13.01
CA GLU A 34 -4.88 1.32 -12.50
C GLU A 34 -6.13 1.83 -11.80
N ASP A 35 -5.97 2.40 -10.60
CA ASP A 35 -7.08 2.94 -9.84
C ASP A 35 -6.65 4.09 -8.92
N GLN A 36 -7.63 4.80 -8.39
CA GLN A 36 -7.46 5.84 -7.39
C GLN A 36 -8.43 5.61 -6.23
N VAL A 37 -7.88 5.37 -5.05
CA VAL A 37 -8.68 5.04 -3.86
C VAL A 37 -8.38 6.01 -2.71
N LEU A 38 -9.38 6.26 -1.87
CA LEU A 38 -9.20 7.02 -0.64
C LEU A 38 -8.69 6.07 0.45
N CYS A 39 -7.51 6.35 1.00
CA CYS A 39 -6.87 5.54 2.03
C CYS A 39 -6.74 6.32 3.34
N ASP A 40 -6.91 5.60 4.44
CA ASP A 40 -6.54 6.06 5.78
C ASP A 40 -5.02 6.07 5.94
N ILE A 41 -4.49 7.14 6.54
CA ILE A 41 -3.06 7.26 6.84
C ILE A 41 -2.80 6.70 8.23
N VAL A 42 -1.95 5.68 8.29
CA VAL A 42 -1.48 5.05 9.53
C VAL A 42 0.01 5.38 9.70
N PRO A 43 0.43 5.97 10.83
CA PRO A 43 1.86 6.14 11.15
C PRO A 43 2.53 4.78 11.31
N THR A 44 3.30 4.36 10.29
CA THR A 44 4.04 3.10 10.29
C THR A 44 5.47 3.31 9.78
N LYS A 45 6.39 2.40 10.14
CA LYS A 45 7.79 2.43 9.71
C LYS A 45 7.98 2.05 8.23
N SER A 46 6.89 1.68 7.53
CA SER A 46 6.93 1.20 6.15
C SER A 46 5.86 1.86 5.28
N CYS A 47 6.20 2.19 4.04
CA CYS A 47 5.25 2.71 3.06
C CYS A 47 4.62 1.55 2.28
N HIS A 48 3.50 1.01 2.78
CA HIS A 48 2.71 -0.02 2.11
C HIS A 48 1.26 0.43 1.98
N ILE A 49 0.60 0.03 0.89
CA ILE A 49 -0.84 0.18 0.70
C ILE A 49 -1.48 -1.16 1.07
N LEU A 50 -2.35 -1.16 2.07
CA LEU A 50 -3.09 -2.34 2.49
C LEU A 50 -4.51 -2.26 1.91
N LEU A 51 -4.79 -3.09 0.90
CA LEU A 51 -6.12 -3.21 0.31
C LEU A 51 -6.97 -4.16 1.14
N GLY A 52 -7.62 -3.60 2.17
CA GLY A 52 -8.44 -4.35 3.11
C GLY A 52 -9.79 -4.82 2.54
N ILE A 53 -10.58 -5.41 3.43
CA ILE A 53 -11.93 -5.93 3.14
C ILE A 53 -12.84 -4.91 2.44
N PRO A 54 -12.87 -3.60 2.80
CA PRO A 54 -13.71 -2.63 2.10
C PRO A 54 -13.41 -2.55 0.60
N TRP A 55 -12.13 -2.53 0.23
CA TRP A 55 -11.72 -2.53 -1.18
C TRP A 55 -12.10 -3.85 -1.87
N GLN A 56 -11.90 -4.98 -1.20
CA GLN A 56 -12.28 -6.30 -1.71
C GLN A 56 -13.78 -6.40 -1.98
N PHE A 57 -14.60 -5.86 -1.08
CA PHE A 57 -16.06 -5.82 -1.21
C PHE A 57 -16.50 -4.91 -2.35
N GLU A 58 -15.94 -3.70 -2.44
CA GLU A 58 -16.22 -2.75 -3.53
C GLU A 58 -15.93 -3.36 -4.90
N LYS A 59 -14.77 -4.04 -5.04
CA LYS A 59 -14.36 -4.68 -6.29
C LYS A 59 -14.99 -6.06 -6.50
N LYS A 60 -15.82 -6.53 -5.56
CA LYS A 60 -16.45 -7.86 -5.59
C LYS A 60 -15.42 -8.96 -5.86
N THR A 61 -14.27 -8.88 -5.19
CA THR A 61 -13.16 -9.80 -5.41
C THR A 61 -13.55 -11.22 -5.04
N LYS A 62 -13.09 -12.20 -5.82
CA LYS A 62 -13.14 -13.62 -5.49
C LYS A 62 -11.74 -14.10 -5.11
N HIS A 63 -11.59 -14.65 -3.92
CA HIS A 63 -10.34 -15.22 -3.45
C HIS A 63 -10.37 -16.74 -3.58
N ASN A 64 -9.38 -17.31 -4.26
CA ASN A 64 -9.16 -18.75 -4.29
C ASN A 64 -8.23 -19.11 -3.11
N GLY A 65 -8.79 -19.69 -2.05
CA GLY A 65 -8.02 -20.02 -0.84
C GLY A 65 -6.96 -21.10 -1.01
N LEU A 66 -6.98 -21.88 -2.10
CA LEU A 66 -5.97 -22.89 -2.37
C LEU A 66 -4.73 -22.28 -3.06
N THR A 67 -4.95 -21.45 -4.08
CA THR A 67 -3.88 -20.84 -4.88
C THR A 67 -3.50 -19.44 -4.42
N ASN A 68 -4.26 -18.85 -3.49
CA ASN A 68 -4.20 -17.44 -3.07
C ASN A 68 -4.39 -16.44 -4.23
N GLU A 69 -5.06 -16.85 -5.29
CA GLU A 69 -5.40 -15.96 -6.41
C GLU A 69 -6.58 -15.05 -6.05
N ILE A 70 -6.48 -13.78 -6.41
CA ILE A 70 -7.57 -12.81 -6.25
C ILE A 70 -8.05 -12.38 -7.63
N THR A 71 -9.32 -12.62 -7.93
CA THR A 71 -9.96 -12.26 -9.20
C THR A 71 -11.00 -11.17 -9.01
N PHE A 72 -11.01 -10.15 -9.87
CA PHE A 72 -12.04 -9.10 -9.86
C PHE A 72 -12.23 -8.49 -11.25
N THR A 73 -13.29 -7.71 -11.42
CA THR A 73 -13.56 -6.96 -12.67
C THR A 73 -13.46 -5.48 -12.40
N HIS A 74 -12.75 -4.75 -13.26
CA HIS A 74 -12.65 -3.30 -13.20
C HIS A 74 -12.71 -2.71 -14.61
N LYS A 75 -13.62 -1.75 -14.84
CA LYS A 75 -13.87 -1.15 -16.17
C LYS A 75 -14.01 -2.22 -17.25
N GLU A 76 -14.91 -3.18 -17.01
CA GLU A 76 -15.22 -4.31 -17.91
C GLU A 76 -14.08 -5.31 -18.16
N ASN A 77 -12.89 -5.07 -17.59
CA ASN A 77 -11.74 -5.96 -17.72
C ASN A 77 -11.61 -6.86 -16.49
N LYS A 78 -11.40 -8.16 -16.72
CA LYS A 78 -11.13 -9.14 -15.67
C LYS A 78 -9.64 -9.12 -15.31
N PHE A 79 -9.35 -8.95 -14.03
CA PHE A 79 -8.01 -8.99 -13.46
C PHE A 79 -7.85 -10.21 -12.55
N VAL A 80 -6.66 -10.80 -12.59
CA VAL A 80 -6.25 -11.89 -11.69
C VAL A 80 -4.92 -11.48 -11.07
N LEU A 81 -4.89 -11.41 -9.75
CA LEU A 81 -3.68 -11.19 -8.97
C LEU A 81 -3.19 -12.53 -8.45
N TYR A 82 -1.91 -12.80 -8.73
CA TYR A 82 -1.23 -14.00 -8.26
C TYR A 82 -0.37 -13.64 -7.05
N PRO A 83 -0.25 -14.55 -6.07
CA PRO A 83 0.70 -14.37 -4.99
C PRO A 83 2.12 -14.32 -5.55
N LEU A 84 2.95 -13.46 -4.99
CA LEU A 84 4.40 -13.48 -5.25
C LEU A 84 5.01 -14.71 -4.60
N SER A 85 5.99 -15.33 -5.27
CA SER A 85 6.78 -16.38 -4.66
C SER A 85 7.66 -15.80 -3.54
N PRO A 86 8.07 -16.61 -2.55
CA PRO A 86 8.98 -16.15 -1.50
C PRO A 86 10.26 -15.51 -2.04
N GLN A 87 10.81 -16.03 -3.15
CA GLN A 87 11.99 -15.47 -3.81
C GLN A 87 11.71 -14.08 -4.38
N GLN A 88 10.61 -13.91 -5.11
CA GLN A 88 10.20 -12.61 -5.64
C GLN A 88 10.00 -11.58 -4.53
N VAL A 89 9.39 -11.98 -3.41
CA VAL A 89 9.21 -11.10 -2.24
C VAL A 89 10.56 -10.64 -1.67
N VAL A 90 11.54 -11.55 -1.55
CA VAL A 90 12.88 -11.21 -1.05
C VAL A 90 13.60 -10.25 -1.98
N GLU A 91 13.55 -10.52 -3.29
CA GLU A 91 14.13 -9.66 -4.32
C GLU A 91 13.52 -8.25 -4.31
N ASP A 92 12.19 -8.17 -4.29
CA ASP A 92 11.46 -6.90 -4.25
C ASP A 92 11.82 -6.09 -2.99
N GLN A 93 11.91 -6.74 -1.83
CA GLN A 93 12.34 -6.08 -0.60
C GLN A 93 13.78 -5.57 -0.67
N ALA A 94 14.70 -6.32 -1.29
CA ALA A 94 16.08 -5.90 -1.48
C ALA A 94 16.18 -4.69 -2.42
N GLN A 95 15.43 -4.71 -3.53
CA GLN A 95 15.34 -3.60 -4.47
C GLN A 95 14.75 -2.34 -3.80
N MET A 96 13.68 -2.48 -3.03
CA MET A 96 13.07 -1.38 -2.27
C MET A 96 14.04 -0.76 -1.27
N LYS A 97 14.79 -1.59 -0.52
CA LYS A 97 15.82 -1.11 0.41
C LYS A 97 16.89 -0.29 -0.31
N THR A 98 17.30 -0.72 -1.50
CA THR A 98 18.32 -0.05 -2.30
C THR A 98 17.82 1.29 -2.85
N LYS A 99 16.59 1.34 -3.39
CA LYS A 99 15.96 2.58 -3.85
C LYS A 99 15.83 3.61 -2.72
N ARG A 100 15.38 3.19 -1.53
CA ARG A 100 15.26 4.07 -0.35
C ARG A 100 16.61 4.64 0.10
N LYS A 101 17.71 3.88 0.00
CA LYS A 101 19.07 4.40 0.30
C LYS A 101 19.46 5.50 -0.68
N LYS A 102 19.29 5.26 -1.98
CA LYS A 102 19.58 6.25 -3.04
C LYS A 102 18.75 7.53 -2.90
N GLU A 103 17.47 7.43 -2.58
CA GLU A 103 16.60 8.61 -2.34
C GLU A 103 17.07 9.43 -1.13
N LYS A 104 17.48 8.76 -0.04
CA LYS A 104 18.02 9.46 1.14
C LYS A 104 19.33 10.18 0.85
N GLU A 105 20.22 9.57 0.05
CA GLU A 105 21.48 10.18 -0.39
C GLU A 105 21.22 11.39 -1.30
N LYS A 106 20.30 11.25 -2.26
CA LYS A 106 19.90 12.34 -3.16
C LYS A 106 19.24 13.51 -2.39
N ASN A 107 18.41 13.22 -1.40
CA ASN A 107 17.80 14.27 -0.57
C ASN A 107 18.84 14.99 0.31
N LYS A 108 19.87 14.28 0.80
CA LYS A 108 20.99 14.91 1.52
C LYS A 108 21.80 15.84 0.61
N SER A 109 22.13 15.42 -0.61
CA SER A 109 22.89 16.28 -1.54
C SER A 109 22.11 17.50 -1.99
N ILE A 110 20.78 17.40 -2.16
CA ILE A 110 19.91 18.53 -2.46
C ILE A 110 19.88 19.56 -1.31
N CYS A 111 19.88 19.10 -0.05
CA CYS A 111 19.91 20.00 1.11
C CYS A 111 21.28 20.67 1.31
N LEU A 112 22.37 20.02 0.89
CA LEU A 112 23.73 20.55 0.97
C LEU A 112 24.09 21.51 -0.19
N GLY A 113 23.31 21.54 -1.26
CA GLY A 113 23.52 22.39 -2.44
C GLY A 113 22.71 23.70 -2.46
N LYS A 114 22.04 24.05 -1.35
CA LYS A 114 21.37 25.34 -1.16
C LYS A 114 22.15 26.14 -0.12
N SER A 115 23.22 26.81 -0.53
CA SER A 115 23.94 27.83 0.23
C SER A 115 24.44 28.87 -0.74
#